data_AF-A0AAD5Z479-F1
#
_entry.id   AF-A0AAD5Z479-F1
#
_cell.length_a   1.000
_cell.length_b   1.000
_cell.length_c   1.000
_cell.angle_alpha   90.00
_cell.angle_beta   90.00
_cell.angle_gamma   90.00
#
_symmetry.space_group_name_H-M   'P 1'
#
loop_
_entity.id
_entity.type
_entity.pdbx_description
1 polymer ?
#
loop_
_entity_poly.entity_id
_entity_poly.type
_entity_poly.pdbx_seq_one_letter_code
_entity_poly.pdbx_strand_id
1 'polypeptide(L)'
;MDCPNLIPGLPHEIAQECLIRIPYDSFRSVRHVCRQWKQEVESTPFRSLRKESGMAQTVIISAQSEACIVTAGEQNNTKSYTASGPIVYHISLFHPDTGKWALLPMIPGMPIGMPLFCQLATAGHKLVMLGGWNAKNWGASDWVFVYDFTSGTWRQGAPIPGPRRSFFACAAFENLIFVAGGHDNDKNGLKSAMVYDVSSDTWTQLPDMSIERDEPKGFFLNGKFVVAGGYITAEQGRFRRSVQMFDPVNWTWDPVEENWLDEDVKATNSCVAVDGKVYKLKEGRYVAVREGDAWRVVAEIPADARMTTRLVTAGNNRLVVIGGGGHGVLPVAYVATEEAGKGMTWQRWDVPMDYWGHIQGICSMEL
;
A
#
# COMPACT_ATOMS: atom_id res chain seq x y z
N MET A 1 -41.21 -9.40 15.29
CA MET A 1 -41.08 -8.44 14.18
C MET A 1 -40.03 -9.02 13.28
N ASP A 2 -40.42 -9.59 12.15
CA ASP A 2 -39.49 -10.22 11.23
C ASP A 2 -38.54 -9.16 10.68
N CYS A 3 -37.24 -9.42 10.82
CA CYS A 3 -36.24 -8.62 10.13
C CYS A 3 -36.52 -8.76 8.63
N PRO A 4 -36.74 -7.67 7.86
CA PRO A 4 -37.06 -7.82 6.44
C PRO A 4 -35.94 -8.59 5.76
N ASN A 5 -36.28 -9.63 5.00
CA ASN A 5 -35.30 -10.41 4.26
C ASN A 5 -34.54 -9.50 3.29
N LEU A 6 -33.21 -9.67 3.23
CA LEU A 6 -32.33 -8.94 2.32
C LEU A 6 -32.86 -9.01 0.88
N ILE A 7 -33.30 -10.19 0.45
CA ILE A 7 -33.97 -10.40 -0.84
C ILE A 7 -35.37 -10.98 -0.56
N PRO A 8 -36.45 -10.31 -1.00
CA PRO A 8 -37.80 -10.82 -0.82
C PRO A 8 -37.96 -12.23 -1.40
N GLY A 9 -38.49 -13.16 -0.60
CA GLY A 9 -38.68 -14.56 -1.00
C GLY A 9 -37.47 -15.48 -0.81
N LEU A 10 -36.31 -14.97 -0.39
CA LEU A 10 -35.15 -15.80 -0.04
C LEU A 10 -34.91 -15.80 1.48
N PRO A 11 -34.43 -16.93 2.04
CA PRO A 11 -33.82 -16.93 3.38
C PRO A 11 -32.64 -15.96 3.44
N HIS A 12 -32.37 -15.43 4.64
CA HIS A 12 -31.33 -14.42 4.84
C HIS A 12 -29.94 -14.91 4.38
N GLU A 13 -29.61 -16.16 4.71
CA GLU A 13 -28.31 -16.77 4.39
C GLU A 13 -28.14 -16.93 2.88
N ILE A 14 -29.20 -17.33 2.17
CA ILE A 14 -29.18 -17.45 0.69
C ILE A 14 -29.05 -16.08 0.04
N ALA A 15 -29.71 -15.06 0.61
CA ALA A 15 -29.56 -13.69 0.14
C ALA A 15 -28.13 -13.15 0.34
N GLN A 16 -27.49 -13.44 1.48
CA GLN A 16 -26.08 -13.10 1.70
C GLN A 16 -25.18 -13.80 0.70
N GLU A 17 -25.39 -15.10 0.46
CA GLU A 17 -24.69 -15.86 -0.57
C GLU A 17 -24.81 -15.20 -1.96
N CYS A 18 -26.00 -14.71 -2.34
CA CYS A 18 -26.13 -13.96 -3.58
C CYS A 18 -25.30 -12.67 -3.59
N LEU A 19 -25.34 -11.90 -2.49
CA LEU A 19 -24.64 -10.61 -2.40
C LEU A 19 -23.11 -10.76 -2.39
N ILE A 20 -22.55 -11.79 -1.74
CA ILE A 20 -21.10 -11.99 -1.69
C ILE A 20 -20.50 -12.35 -3.05
N ARG A 21 -21.31 -12.71 -4.05
CA ARG A 21 -20.84 -13.00 -5.42
C ARG A 21 -20.76 -11.75 -6.30
N ILE A 22 -21.30 -10.61 -5.84
CA ILE A 22 -21.28 -9.37 -6.61
C ILE A 22 -19.85 -8.79 -6.59
N PRO A 23 -19.27 -8.40 -7.74
CA PRO A 23 -17.94 -7.81 -7.75
C PRO A 23 -17.93 -6.44 -7.05
N TYR A 24 -16.79 -6.09 -6.44
CA TYR A 24 -16.70 -4.87 -5.62
C TYR A 24 -16.95 -3.59 -6.41
N ASP A 25 -16.65 -3.58 -7.72
CA ASP A 25 -16.89 -2.45 -8.63
C ASP A 25 -18.39 -2.14 -8.82
N SER A 26 -19.26 -3.07 -8.43
CA SER A 26 -20.71 -2.92 -8.45
C SER A 26 -21.31 -2.53 -7.09
N PHE A 27 -20.50 -2.47 -6.01
CA PHE A 27 -21.01 -2.14 -4.66
C PHE A 27 -21.69 -0.77 -4.58
N ARG A 28 -21.21 0.19 -5.39
CA ARG A 28 -21.86 1.50 -5.52
C ARG A 28 -23.30 1.39 -6.01
N SER A 29 -23.60 0.46 -6.91
CA SER A 29 -24.97 0.23 -7.38
C SER A 29 -25.78 -0.54 -6.34
N VAL A 30 -25.17 -1.58 -5.74
CA VAL A 30 -25.80 -2.45 -4.73
C VAL A 30 -26.31 -1.67 -3.52
N ARG A 31 -25.51 -0.74 -2.97
CA ARG A 31 -25.91 0.10 -1.83
C ARG A 31 -27.14 0.99 -2.11
N HIS A 32 -27.45 1.26 -3.38
CA HIS A 32 -28.58 2.11 -3.77
C HIS A 32 -29.88 1.32 -3.91
N VAL A 33 -29.85 -0.01 -3.86
CA VAL A 33 -31.04 -0.87 -3.93
C VAL A 33 -31.94 -0.65 -2.71
N CYS A 34 -31.40 -0.79 -1.49
CA CYS A 34 -32.13 -0.50 -0.26
C CYS A 34 -31.19 -0.25 0.93
N ARG A 35 -31.74 0.21 2.07
CA ARG A 35 -30.96 0.48 3.29
C ARG A 35 -30.27 -0.77 3.84
N GLN A 36 -30.91 -1.93 3.75
CA GLN A 36 -30.34 -3.18 4.26
C GLN A 36 -29.15 -3.64 3.43
N TRP A 37 -29.25 -3.59 2.10
CA TRP A 37 -28.12 -3.92 1.22
C TRP A 37 -26.93 -3.00 1.45
N LYS A 38 -27.19 -1.70 1.63
CA LYS A 38 -26.15 -0.74 2.02
C LYS A 38 -25.47 -1.17 3.33
N GLN A 39 -26.24 -1.44 4.38
CA GLN A 39 -25.69 -1.86 5.68
C GLN A 39 -24.88 -3.15 5.55
N GLU A 40 -25.38 -4.11 4.78
CA GLU A 40 -24.74 -5.40 4.55
C GLU A 40 -23.36 -5.23 3.90
N VAL A 41 -23.28 -4.56 2.74
CA VAL A 41 -22.02 -4.43 1.99
C VAL A 41 -20.97 -3.54 2.69
N GLU A 42 -21.40 -2.65 3.58
CA GLU A 42 -20.50 -1.82 4.40
C GLU A 42 -19.98 -2.57 5.65
N SER A 43 -20.64 -3.67 6.03
CA SER A 43 -20.38 -4.38 7.27
C SER A 43 -19.07 -5.18 7.24
N THR A 44 -18.48 -5.39 8.42
CA THR A 44 -17.34 -6.30 8.57
C THR A 44 -17.73 -7.77 8.36
N PRO A 45 -18.85 -8.30 8.90
CA PRO A 45 -19.27 -9.68 8.66
C PRO A 45 -19.41 -10.04 7.18
N PHE A 46 -19.98 -9.15 6.35
CA PHE A 46 -20.07 -9.39 4.90
C PHE A 46 -18.70 -9.56 4.24
N ARG A 47 -17.71 -8.74 4.62
CA ARG A 47 -16.34 -8.86 4.11
C ARG A 47 -15.66 -10.15 4.56
N SER A 48 -15.82 -10.52 5.84
CA SER A 48 -15.31 -11.79 6.37
C SER A 48 -15.92 -12.96 5.61
N LEU A 49 -17.24 -12.96 5.38
CA LEU A 49 -17.92 -14.00 4.63
C LEU A 49 -17.44 -14.07 3.18
N ARG A 50 -17.24 -12.93 2.49
CA ARG A 50 -16.65 -12.92 1.14
C ARG A 50 -15.29 -13.60 1.11
N LYS A 51 -14.44 -13.30 2.10
CA LYS A 51 -13.10 -13.86 2.20
C LYS A 51 -13.14 -15.36 2.47
N GLU A 52 -13.93 -15.79 3.46
CA GLU A 52 -14.09 -17.20 3.85
C GLU A 52 -14.67 -18.06 2.72
N SER A 53 -15.59 -17.50 1.92
CA SER A 53 -16.20 -18.16 0.77
C SER A 53 -15.36 -18.05 -0.52
N GLY A 54 -14.16 -17.46 -0.48
CA GLY A 54 -13.27 -17.30 -1.64
C GLY A 54 -13.82 -16.36 -2.73
N MET A 55 -14.76 -15.48 -2.37
CA MET A 55 -15.38 -14.51 -3.27
C MET A 55 -14.73 -13.13 -3.20
N ALA A 56 -13.86 -12.90 -2.22
CA ALA A 56 -13.16 -11.64 -2.08
C ALA A 56 -12.14 -11.43 -3.22
N GLN A 57 -12.04 -10.19 -3.70
CA GLN A 57 -11.16 -9.84 -4.81
C GLN A 57 -9.93 -9.14 -4.27
N THR A 58 -8.75 -9.67 -4.58
CA THR A 58 -7.51 -8.97 -4.27
C THR A 58 -7.30 -7.84 -5.27
N VAL A 59 -6.92 -6.67 -4.77
CA VAL A 59 -6.58 -5.50 -5.59
C VAL A 59 -5.26 -4.92 -5.11
N ILE A 60 -4.32 -4.76 -6.03
CA ILE A 60 -3.09 -4.01 -5.80
C ILE A 60 -3.35 -2.56 -6.17
N ILE A 61 -2.97 -1.64 -5.29
CA ILE A 61 -3.26 -0.22 -5.39
C ILE A 61 -1.93 0.52 -5.42
N SER A 62 -1.69 1.31 -6.48
CA SER A 62 -0.47 2.08 -6.65
C SER A 62 -0.73 3.57 -6.89
N ALA A 63 0.05 4.42 -6.23
CA ALA A 63 0.24 5.81 -6.64
C ALA A 63 1.23 5.81 -7.81
N GLN A 64 0.71 5.94 -9.01
CA GLN A 64 1.43 5.75 -10.25
C GLN A 64 1.37 7.01 -11.12
N SER A 65 2.50 7.42 -11.67
CA SER A 65 2.52 8.57 -12.58
C SER A 65 1.83 8.25 -13.91
N GLU A 66 1.31 9.25 -14.59
CA GLU A 66 1.00 9.10 -16.01
C GLU A 66 2.27 8.71 -16.78
N ALA A 67 2.10 7.89 -17.81
CA ALA A 67 3.18 7.54 -18.72
C ALA A 67 3.49 8.76 -19.60
N CYS A 68 4.54 9.52 -19.30
CA CYS A 68 5.00 10.56 -20.22
C CYS A 68 5.85 9.94 -21.34
N ILE A 69 5.20 9.63 -22.46
CA ILE A 69 5.85 9.17 -23.69
C ILE A 69 6.08 10.37 -24.59
N VAL A 70 7.30 10.92 -24.63
CA VAL A 70 7.75 11.74 -25.76
C VAL A 70 8.53 10.86 -26.72
N THR A 71 8.23 10.99 -28.01
CA THR A 71 8.73 10.26 -29.19
C THR A 71 10.10 9.60 -29.06
N ALA A 72 10.15 8.34 -29.48
CA ALA A 72 11.36 7.53 -29.59
C ALA A 72 12.41 8.21 -30.50
N GLY A 73 13.50 8.68 -29.91
CA GLY A 73 14.75 8.82 -30.65
C GLY A 73 15.39 7.44 -30.76
N GLU A 74 15.54 6.91 -31.98
CA GLU A 74 16.36 5.73 -32.22
C GLU A 74 17.84 6.13 -32.16
N GLN A 75 18.48 5.87 -31.03
CA GLN A 75 19.94 5.74 -30.97
C GLN A 75 20.26 4.35 -30.44
N ASN A 76 21.06 3.59 -31.20
CA ASN A 76 21.61 2.27 -30.82
C ASN A 76 20.58 1.22 -30.36
N ASN A 77 19.48 1.01 -31.10
CA ASN A 77 18.44 0.01 -30.77
C ASN A 77 17.76 0.19 -29.39
N THR A 78 18.03 1.27 -28.68
CA THR A 78 17.40 1.61 -27.40
C THR A 78 16.38 2.72 -27.59
N LYS A 79 15.10 2.43 -27.38
CA LYS A 79 14.05 3.46 -27.29
C LYS A 79 14.24 4.24 -26.00
N SER A 80 14.58 5.52 -26.12
CA SER A 80 14.63 6.46 -25.00
C SER A 80 13.31 7.23 -24.92
N TYR A 81 12.76 7.38 -23.71
CA TYR A 81 11.51 8.06 -23.43
C TYR A 81 11.80 9.25 -22.51
N THR A 82 11.36 10.45 -22.90
CA THR A 82 11.48 11.66 -22.07
C THR A 82 10.10 12.17 -21.71
N ALA A 83 9.95 12.77 -20.54
CA ALA A 83 8.68 13.32 -20.09
C ALA A 83 8.54 14.79 -20.52
N SER A 84 7.41 15.18 -21.13
CA SER A 84 7.06 16.59 -21.33
C SER A 84 5.88 16.97 -20.44
N GLY A 85 6.15 17.66 -19.33
CA GLY A 85 5.12 18.19 -18.43
C GLY A 85 5.34 17.84 -16.96
N PRO A 86 4.56 18.45 -16.04
CA PRO A 86 4.59 18.09 -14.63
C PRO A 86 4.11 16.65 -14.45
N ILE A 87 4.82 15.87 -13.62
CA ILE A 87 4.46 14.48 -13.34
C ILE A 87 3.17 14.46 -12.51
N VAL A 88 2.10 13.94 -13.08
CA VAL A 88 0.80 13.75 -12.41
C VAL A 88 0.71 12.31 -11.92
N TYR A 89 0.40 12.14 -10.65
CA TYR A 89 0.17 10.82 -10.05
C TYR A 89 -1.32 10.55 -9.87
N HIS A 90 -1.75 9.36 -10.30
CA HIS A 90 -3.09 8.80 -10.12
C HIS A 90 -3.03 7.57 -9.23
N ILE A 91 -4.21 7.06 -8.86
CA ILE A 91 -4.32 5.73 -8.25
C ILE A 91 -4.71 4.71 -9.32
N SER A 92 -3.79 3.81 -9.62
CA SER A 92 -4.04 2.64 -10.46
C SER A 92 -4.36 1.41 -9.61
N LEU A 93 -5.24 0.57 -10.15
CA LEU A 93 -5.64 -0.71 -9.59
C LEU A 93 -5.17 -1.82 -10.51
N PHE A 94 -4.54 -2.84 -9.94
CA PHE A 94 -4.17 -4.06 -10.65
C PHE A 94 -4.82 -5.27 -9.97
N HIS A 95 -5.51 -6.09 -10.77
CA HIS A 95 -6.16 -7.32 -10.34
C HIS A 95 -5.24 -8.52 -10.63
N PRO A 96 -4.55 -9.08 -9.63
CA PRO A 96 -3.57 -10.15 -9.85
C PRO A 96 -4.21 -11.45 -10.37
N ASP A 97 -5.49 -11.67 -10.10
CA ASP A 97 -6.22 -12.87 -10.51
C ASP A 97 -6.63 -12.85 -11.99
N THR A 98 -6.85 -11.66 -12.56
CA THR A 98 -7.39 -11.50 -13.92
C THR A 98 -6.50 -10.70 -14.85
N GLY A 99 -5.43 -10.07 -14.35
CA GLY A 99 -4.58 -9.18 -15.12
C GLY A 99 -5.22 -7.83 -15.47
N LYS A 100 -6.41 -7.53 -14.94
CA LYS A 100 -7.15 -6.33 -15.29
C LYS A 100 -6.54 -5.12 -14.59
N TRP A 101 -6.48 -4.00 -15.30
CA TRP A 101 -6.08 -2.70 -14.77
C TRP A 101 -7.25 -1.72 -14.78
N ALA A 102 -7.28 -0.82 -13.81
CA ALA A 102 -8.26 0.25 -13.73
C ALA A 102 -7.67 1.50 -13.05
N LEU A 103 -8.35 2.64 -13.18
CA LEU A 103 -8.03 3.89 -12.50
C LEU A 103 -9.14 4.26 -11.51
N LEU A 104 -8.76 4.76 -10.34
CA LEU A 104 -9.71 5.44 -9.46
C LEU A 104 -9.99 6.86 -9.97
N PRO A 105 -11.16 7.44 -9.64
CA PRO A 105 -11.44 8.84 -9.92
C PRO A 105 -10.42 9.74 -9.22
N MET A 106 -10.13 10.89 -9.83
CA MET A 106 -9.26 11.90 -9.22
C MET A 106 -9.83 12.40 -7.89
N ILE A 107 -8.94 12.80 -6.99
CA ILE A 107 -9.33 13.43 -5.73
C ILE A 107 -9.98 14.79 -6.03
N PRO A 108 -11.22 15.03 -5.56
CA PRO A 108 -11.90 16.31 -5.75
C PRO A 108 -11.06 17.47 -5.21
N GLY A 109 -10.97 18.55 -5.98
CA GLY A 109 -10.22 19.75 -5.59
C GLY A 109 -8.70 19.65 -5.76
N MET A 110 -8.18 18.53 -6.31
CA MET A 110 -6.75 18.33 -6.53
C MET A 110 -6.44 18.11 -8.03
N PRO A 111 -6.43 19.19 -8.85
CA PRO A 111 -6.32 19.08 -10.31
C PRO A 111 -4.94 18.67 -10.84
N ILE A 112 -3.91 18.60 -9.98
CA ILE A 112 -2.52 18.28 -10.37
C ILE A 112 -2.18 16.82 -9.98
N GLY A 113 -3.20 16.03 -9.61
CA GLY A 113 -3.02 14.67 -9.11
C GLY A 113 -2.47 14.62 -7.69
N MET A 114 -2.12 13.40 -7.27
CA MET A 114 -1.70 13.07 -5.91
C MET A 114 -0.41 13.78 -5.49
N PRO A 115 -0.21 14.08 -4.19
CA PRO A 115 1.06 14.57 -3.68
C PRO A 115 2.20 13.58 -3.97
N LEU A 116 3.39 14.11 -4.22
CA LEU A 116 4.61 13.31 -4.36
C LEU A 116 4.94 12.65 -3.00
N PHE A 117 5.43 11.43 -3.00
CA PHE A 117 5.81 10.70 -1.78
C PHE A 117 4.69 10.53 -0.74
N CYS A 118 3.43 10.64 -1.14
CA CYS A 118 2.31 10.34 -0.26
C CYS A 118 2.33 8.87 0.16
N GLN A 119 1.85 8.61 1.38
CA GLN A 119 1.67 7.25 1.88
C GLN A 119 0.29 6.72 1.52
N LEU A 120 0.21 5.43 1.19
CA LEU A 120 -1.05 4.72 0.95
C LEU A 120 -1.22 3.62 1.98
N ALA A 121 -2.41 3.54 2.56
CA ALA A 121 -2.79 2.53 3.54
C ALA A 121 -4.25 2.10 3.33
N THR A 122 -4.58 0.86 3.68
CA THR A 122 -5.92 0.28 3.46
C THR A 122 -6.56 -0.08 4.79
N ALA A 123 -7.77 0.42 5.03
CA ALA A 123 -8.50 0.21 6.29
C ALA A 123 -9.92 -0.28 5.98
N GLY A 124 -10.17 -1.58 6.16
CA GLY A 124 -11.39 -2.22 5.68
C GLY A 124 -11.58 -2.05 4.16
N HIS A 125 -12.72 -1.49 3.75
CA HIS A 125 -13.04 -1.18 2.34
C HIS A 125 -12.60 0.22 1.90
N LYS A 126 -11.67 0.84 2.63
CA LYS A 126 -11.23 2.21 2.39
C LYS A 126 -9.75 2.26 2.06
N LEU A 127 -9.40 3.06 1.06
CA LEU A 127 -8.03 3.49 0.79
C LEU A 127 -7.82 4.86 1.44
N VAL A 128 -6.71 5.03 2.13
CA VAL A 128 -6.33 6.30 2.73
C VAL A 128 -4.99 6.75 2.16
N MET A 129 -4.98 7.98 1.64
CA MET A 129 -3.76 8.70 1.28
C MET A 129 -3.42 9.70 2.38
N LEU A 130 -2.15 9.72 2.78
CA LEU A 130 -1.62 10.62 3.80
C LEU A 130 -0.40 11.39 3.32
N GLY A 131 -0.41 12.70 3.60
CA GLY A 131 0.73 13.59 3.46
C GLY A 131 1.36 13.60 2.07
N GLY A 132 2.70 13.68 2.04
CA GLY A 132 3.47 13.86 0.81
C GLY A 132 3.62 15.33 0.45
N TRP A 133 4.34 15.59 -0.63
CA TRP A 133 4.72 16.92 -1.08
C TRP A 133 3.80 17.42 -2.18
N ASN A 134 3.38 18.67 -2.05
CA ASN A 134 2.62 19.33 -3.08
C ASN A 134 3.49 19.51 -4.34
N ALA A 135 3.02 18.99 -5.47
CA ALA A 135 3.78 18.95 -6.72
C ALA A 135 4.16 20.34 -7.29
N LYS A 136 3.51 21.43 -6.84
CA LYS A 136 3.82 22.80 -7.29
C LYS A 136 4.90 23.48 -6.45
N ASN A 137 4.78 23.41 -5.12
CA ASN A 137 5.62 24.17 -4.20
C ASN A 137 6.58 23.31 -3.37
N TRP A 138 6.54 21.99 -3.54
CA TRP A 138 7.39 21.00 -2.85
C TRP A 138 7.24 21.00 -1.33
N GLY A 139 6.23 21.69 -0.80
CA GLY A 139 5.93 21.74 0.62
C GLY A 139 5.24 20.47 1.08
N ALA A 140 5.65 19.97 2.24
CA ALA A 140 5.00 18.85 2.90
C ALA A 140 3.54 19.21 3.26
N SER A 141 2.63 18.29 2.95
CA SER A 141 1.21 18.41 3.24
C SER A 141 0.84 17.57 4.48
N ASP A 142 -0.26 17.96 5.11
CA ASP A 142 -0.94 17.29 6.22
C ASP A 142 -2.23 16.64 5.73
N TRP A 143 -2.37 16.52 4.40
CA TRP A 143 -3.62 16.10 3.79
C TRP A 143 -3.90 14.63 4.06
N VAL A 144 -5.17 14.35 4.31
CA VAL A 144 -5.71 13.00 4.42
C VAL A 144 -6.89 12.90 3.49
N PHE A 145 -6.85 11.96 2.57
CA PHE A 145 -7.96 11.65 1.67
C PHE A 145 -8.34 10.19 1.80
N VAL A 146 -9.64 9.95 1.91
CA VAL A 146 -10.20 8.61 2.12
C VAL A 146 -11.10 8.28 0.95
N TYR A 147 -10.77 7.25 0.19
CA TYR A 147 -11.63 6.67 -0.83
C TYR A 147 -12.36 5.47 -0.27
N ASP A 148 -13.68 5.47 -0.40
CA ASP A 148 -14.51 4.36 0.03
C ASP A 148 -14.95 3.53 -1.19
N PHE A 149 -14.46 2.29 -1.29
CA PHE A 149 -14.76 1.39 -2.41
C PHE A 149 -16.23 0.96 -2.47
N THR A 150 -16.97 1.03 -1.36
CA THR A 150 -18.40 0.70 -1.37
C THR A 150 -19.22 1.84 -1.95
N SER A 151 -18.87 3.10 -1.65
CA SER A 151 -19.59 4.27 -2.17
C SER A 151 -19.05 4.77 -3.51
N GLY A 152 -17.79 4.44 -3.83
CA GLY A 152 -17.06 4.93 -5.00
C GLY A 152 -16.71 6.41 -4.91
N THR A 153 -16.55 6.97 -3.71
CA THR A 153 -16.32 8.41 -3.51
C THR A 153 -15.15 8.70 -2.59
N TRP A 154 -14.52 9.86 -2.83
CA TRP A 154 -13.50 10.44 -1.96
C TRP A 154 -14.13 11.37 -0.92
N ARG A 155 -13.55 11.40 0.27
CA ARG A 155 -13.72 12.46 1.25
C ARG A 155 -12.36 12.97 1.73
N GLN A 156 -12.31 14.22 2.15
CA GLN A 156 -11.19 14.72 2.95
C GLN A 156 -11.39 14.24 4.40
N GLY A 157 -10.31 13.79 5.04
CA GLY A 157 -10.29 13.43 6.45
C GLY A 157 -9.60 14.49 7.31
N ALA A 158 -9.58 14.26 8.62
CA ALA A 158 -8.87 15.12 9.55
C ALA A 158 -7.37 15.21 9.18
N PRO A 159 -6.80 16.42 9.07
CA PRO A 159 -5.41 16.58 8.66
C PRO A 159 -4.46 16.02 9.70
N ILE A 160 -3.27 15.59 9.26
CA ILE A 160 -2.20 15.12 10.14
C ILE A 160 -1.84 16.24 11.13
N PRO A 161 -1.98 16.03 12.45
CA PRO A 161 -1.73 17.08 13.43
C PRO A 161 -0.24 17.32 13.65
N GLY A 162 0.09 18.52 14.14
CA GLY A 162 1.46 18.88 14.53
C GLY A 162 2.30 19.46 13.39
N PRO A 163 3.64 19.41 13.48
CA PRO A 163 4.51 19.93 12.42
C PRO A 163 4.31 19.15 11.12
N ARG A 164 4.52 19.83 10.00
CA ARG A 164 4.53 19.18 8.68
C ARG A 164 5.54 18.04 8.69
N ARG A 165 5.16 16.89 8.10
CA ARG A 165 5.93 15.65 8.14
C ARG A 165 6.05 15.03 6.76
N SER A 166 7.26 14.59 6.42
CA SER A 166 7.55 13.88 5.16
C SER A 166 8.19 12.53 5.43
N PHE A 167 8.12 11.60 4.46
CA PHE A 167 8.83 10.31 4.48
C PHE A 167 8.67 9.50 5.77
N PHE A 168 7.46 9.49 6.32
CA PHE A 168 7.16 8.76 7.54
C PHE A 168 6.76 7.31 7.27
N ALA A 169 6.98 6.44 8.25
CA ALA A 169 6.47 5.09 8.25
C ALA A 169 4.94 5.13 8.35
N CYS A 170 4.26 4.32 7.55
CA CYS A 170 2.81 4.21 7.53
C CYS A 170 2.40 2.74 7.39
N ALA A 171 1.47 2.29 8.22
CA ALA A 171 0.85 0.97 8.08
C ALA A 171 -0.55 0.94 8.66
N ALA A 172 -1.43 0.11 8.09
CA ALA A 172 -2.78 -0.09 8.60
C ALA A 172 -2.89 -1.36 9.42
N PHE A 173 -3.75 -1.31 10.44
CA PHE A 173 -4.24 -2.49 11.15
C PHE A 173 -5.71 -2.28 11.45
N GLU A 174 -6.55 -3.16 10.91
CA GLU A 174 -8.02 -3.01 10.94
C GLU A 174 -8.49 -1.67 10.34
N ASN A 175 -9.11 -0.80 11.15
CA ASN A 175 -9.59 0.52 10.74
C ASN A 175 -8.65 1.66 11.20
N LEU A 176 -7.47 1.30 11.72
CA LEU A 176 -6.48 2.23 12.25
C LEU A 176 -5.29 2.35 11.31
N ILE A 177 -4.76 3.57 11.16
CA ILE A 177 -3.54 3.84 10.40
C ILE A 177 -2.51 4.45 11.32
N PHE A 178 -1.38 3.75 11.45
CA PHE A 178 -0.27 4.14 12.29
C PHE A 178 0.76 4.90 11.47
N VAL A 179 1.24 6.01 12.02
CA VAL A 179 2.26 6.88 11.44
C VAL A 179 3.37 7.11 12.45
N ALA A 180 4.63 7.00 12.03
CA ALA A 180 5.79 7.27 12.90
C ALA A 180 7.00 7.77 12.10
N GLY A 181 7.84 8.60 12.75
CA GLY A 181 9.06 9.11 12.13
C GLY A 181 8.84 10.04 10.94
N GLY A 182 9.75 10.02 9.97
CA GLY A 182 9.86 11.07 8.95
C GLY A 182 10.58 12.31 9.48
N HIS A 183 10.50 13.41 8.73
CA HIS A 183 11.14 14.67 9.12
C HIS A 183 10.21 15.88 9.05
N ASP A 184 10.58 16.93 9.79
CA ASP A 184 9.98 18.27 9.73
C ASP A 184 10.52 19.12 8.56
N ASN A 185 10.06 20.37 8.44
CA ASN A 185 10.49 21.27 7.37
C ASN A 185 12.00 21.60 7.41
N ASP A 186 12.64 21.47 8.57
CA ASP A 186 14.08 21.71 8.75
C ASP A 186 14.90 20.41 8.56
N LYS A 187 14.24 19.34 8.11
CA LYS A 187 14.82 18.00 7.91
C LYS A 187 15.33 17.35 9.20
N ASN A 188 14.76 17.72 10.34
CA ASN A 188 15.01 17.01 11.59
C ASN A 188 14.15 15.75 11.62
N GLY A 189 14.78 14.60 11.85
CA GLY A 189 14.08 13.34 12.08
C GLY A 189 13.18 13.43 13.31
N LEU A 190 12.01 12.79 13.23
CA LEU A 190 11.00 12.81 14.27
C LEU A 190 10.98 11.51 15.08
N LYS A 191 10.71 11.63 16.37
CA LYS A 191 10.39 10.51 17.28
C LYS A 191 8.90 10.24 17.38
N SER A 192 8.09 11.25 17.12
CA SER A 192 6.68 11.20 17.38
C SER A 192 5.95 10.24 16.45
N ALA A 193 4.91 9.65 17.01
CA ALA A 193 4.04 8.70 16.34
C ALA A 193 2.59 8.99 16.70
N MET A 194 1.69 8.59 15.81
CA MET A 194 0.27 8.85 15.94
C MET A 194 -0.52 7.77 15.22
N VAL A 195 -1.76 7.58 15.64
CA VAL A 195 -2.71 6.67 15.00
C VAL A 195 -3.94 7.46 14.57
N TYR A 196 -4.40 7.19 13.36
CA TYR A 196 -5.62 7.74 12.78
C TYR A 196 -6.69 6.68 12.76
N ASP A 197 -7.83 6.96 13.37
CA ASP A 197 -9.02 6.13 13.26
C ASP A 197 -9.87 6.62 12.08
N VAL A 198 -9.91 5.81 11.03
CA VAL A 198 -10.61 6.12 9.78
C VAL A 198 -12.13 6.21 9.98
N SER A 199 -12.67 5.54 11.00
CA SER A 199 -14.10 5.48 11.30
C SER A 199 -14.58 6.73 12.01
N SER A 200 -13.85 7.17 13.05
CA SER A 200 -14.16 8.38 13.81
C SER A 200 -13.59 9.65 13.20
N ASP A 201 -12.69 9.55 12.21
CA ASP A 201 -12.00 10.68 11.59
C ASP A 201 -11.13 11.46 12.59
N THR A 202 -10.48 10.75 13.52
CA THR A 202 -9.70 11.36 14.60
C THR A 202 -8.29 10.82 14.70
N TRP A 203 -7.38 11.68 15.17
CA TRP A 203 -5.99 11.35 15.45
C TRP A 203 -5.76 11.22 16.95
N THR A 204 -5.00 10.21 17.34
CA THR A 204 -4.51 10.01 18.72
C THR A 204 -2.98 9.96 18.70
N GLN A 205 -2.33 10.73 19.58
CA GLN A 205 -0.88 10.67 19.73
C GLN A 205 -0.48 9.36 20.42
N LEU A 206 0.57 8.74 19.90
CA LEU A 206 1.22 7.59 20.54
C LEU A 206 2.40 8.10 21.40
N PRO A 207 2.93 7.29 22.32
CA PRO A 207 4.22 7.57 22.93
C PRO A 207 5.28 7.77 21.84
N ASP A 208 6.26 8.63 22.11
CA ASP A 208 7.39 8.82 21.20
C ASP A 208 8.27 7.57 21.13
N MET A 209 8.82 7.32 19.94
CA MET A 209 9.93 6.39 19.76
C MET A 209 11.14 6.84 20.59
N SER A 210 12.03 5.91 20.94
CA SER A 210 13.24 6.26 21.69
C SER A 210 14.27 6.99 20.82
N ILE A 211 14.25 6.72 19.51
CA ILE A 211 15.17 7.25 18.51
C ILE A 211 14.36 7.85 17.36
N GLU A 212 14.78 9.00 16.88
CA GLU A 212 14.21 9.64 15.70
C GLU A 212 14.54 8.85 14.44
N ARG A 213 13.61 8.81 13.48
CA ARG A 213 13.82 8.08 12.23
C ARG A 213 13.25 8.87 11.08
N ASP A 214 14.10 9.31 10.16
CA ASP A 214 13.71 9.83 8.85
C ASP A 214 13.81 8.73 7.78
N GLU A 215 12.90 8.76 6.81
CA GLU A 215 12.69 7.71 5.80
C GLU A 215 12.53 6.27 6.36
N PRO A 216 11.86 6.01 7.50
CA PRO A 216 11.60 4.64 7.93
C PRO A 216 10.49 3.97 7.11
N LYS A 217 10.50 2.64 7.10
CA LYS A 217 9.39 1.82 6.57
C LYS A 217 8.47 1.37 7.69
N GLY A 218 7.17 1.47 7.47
CA GLY A 218 6.12 0.93 8.35
C GLY A 218 5.51 -0.36 7.80
N PHE A 219 5.24 -1.33 8.68
CA PHE A 219 4.39 -2.50 8.40
C PHE A 219 3.92 -3.14 9.71
N PHE A 220 2.90 -4.00 9.66
CA PHE A 220 2.47 -4.79 10.81
C PHE A 220 3.09 -6.18 10.80
N LEU A 221 3.62 -6.62 11.94
CA LEU A 221 4.13 -7.98 12.14
C LEU A 221 3.60 -8.50 13.48
N ASN A 222 2.90 -9.63 13.46
CA ASN A 222 2.36 -10.28 14.66
C ASN A 222 1.59 -9.33 15.59
N GLY A 223 0.76 -8.45 15.00
CA GLY A 223 -0.07 -7.48 15.73
C GLY A 223 0.67 -6.22 16.19
N LYS A 224 1.98 -6.10 15.96
CA LYS A 224 2.76 -4.90 16.32
C LYS A 224 3.07 -4.04 15.11
N PHE A 225 3.08 -2.72 15.29
CA PHE A 225 3.49 -1.77 14.26
C PHE A 225 5.02 -1.64 14.27
N VAL A 226 5.67 -2.13 13.21
CA VAL A 226 7.12 -2.12 13.05
C VAL A 226 7.53 -0.87 12.28
N VAL A 227 8.46 -0.10 12.86
CA VAL A 227 9.15 1.02 12.22
C VAL A 227 10.59 0.63 11.96
N ALA A 228 10.91 0.36 10.69
CA ALA A 228 12.16 -0.23 10.28
C ALA A 228 13.07 0.75 9.52
N GLY A 229 14.35 0.75 9.90
CA GLY A 229 15.39 1.51 9.21
C GLY A 229 15.25 3.02 9.40
N GLY A 230 15.49 3.77 8.32
CA GLY A 230 15.63 5.21 8.38
C GLY A 230 16.95 5.68 9.00
N TYR A 231 17.11 6.98 9.17
CA TYR A 231 18.32 7.60 9.74
C TYR A 231 17.99 8.71 10.73
N ILE A 232 18.96 9.09 11.55
CA ILE A 232 18.82 10.22 12.49
C ILE A 232 19.26 11.54 11.85
N THR A 233 18.85 12.66 12.43
CA THR A 233 19.21 14.01 11.94
C THR A 233 20.72 14.21 11.79
N ALA A 234 21.52 13.72 12.76
CA ALA A 234 22.97 13.90 12.74
C ALA A 234 23.68 13.02 11.70
N GLU A 235 23.01 12.02 11.13
CA GLU A 235 23.58 11.01 10.22
C GLU A 235 22.72 10.88 8.95
N GLN A 236 22.26 11.99 8.36
CA GLN A 236 21.39 11.99 7.18
C GLN A 236 21.93 11.08 6.05
N GLY A 237 21.05 10.23 5.52
CA GLY A 237 21.38 9.25 4.47
C GLY A 237 22.12 8.00 4.95
N ARG A 238 22.55 7.94 6.23
CA ARG A 238 23.14 6.74 6.83
C ARG A 238 22.05 5.87 7.45
N PHE A 239 21.38 5.11 6.60
CA PHE A 239 20.29 4.24 7.03
C PHE A 239 20.74 3.20 8.06
N ARG A 240 19.94 3.07 9.12
CA ARG A 240 20.16 2.14 10.22
C ARG A 240 19.53 0.80 9.92
N ARG A 241 20.06 -0.23 10.60
CA ARG A 241 19.55 -1.60 10.51
C ARG A 241 18.58 -1.97 11.62
N SER A 242 18.27 -1.04 12.50
CA SER A 242 17.40 -1.28 13.64
C SER A 242 15.92 -1.09 13.32
N VAL A 243 15.11 -1.73 14.14
CA VAL A 243 13.65 -1.53 14.17
C VAL A 243 13.21 -1.09 15.55
N GLN A 244 12.04 -0.47 15.63
CA GLN A 244 11.30 -0.35 16.88
C GLN A 244 9.85 -0.78 16.64
N MET A 245 9.27 -1.53 17.57
CA MET A 245 7.94 -2.10 17.42
C MET A 245 7.00 -1.51 18.45
N PHE A 246 5.84 -1.03 18.02
CA PHE A 246 4.78 -0.55 18.91
C PHE A 246 3.75 -1.65 19.12
N ASP A 247 3.47 -1.94 20.39
CA ASP A 247 2.42 -2.84 20.82
C ASP A 247 1.12 -2.06 21.06
N PRO A 248 0.10 -2.17 20.21
CA PRO A 248 -1.15 -1.45 20.37
C PRO A 248 -1.99 -1.95 21.55
N VAL A 249 -1.72 -3.15 22.08
CA VAL A 249 -2.42 -3.70 23.26
C VAL A 249 -1.88 -3.07 24.54
N ASN A 250 -0.56 -3.00 24.66
CA ASN A 250 0.11 -2.45 25.85
C ASN A 250 0.35 -0.94 25.75
N TRP A 251 0.17 -0.36 24.56
CA TRP A 251 0.41 1.06 24.27
C TRP A 251 1.86 1.49 24.55
N THR A 252 2.81 0.63 24.21
CA THR A 252 4.25 0.83 24.47
C THR A 252 5.10 0.47 23.27
N TRP A 253 6.23 1.15 23.13
CA TRP A 253 7.29 0.71 22.23
C TRP A 253 8.18 -0.32 22.91
N ASP A 254 8.49 -1.39 22.19
CA ASP A 254 9.55 -2.31 22.59
C ASP A 254 10.92 -1.61 22.54
N PRO A 255 11.93 -2.15 23.25
CA PRO A 255 13.32 -1.74 23.07
C PRO A 255 13.73 -1.80 21.60
N VAL A 256 14.68 -0.95 21.23
CA VAL A 256 15.22 -0.94 19.86
C VAL A 256 15.95 -2.25 19.62
N GLU A 257 15.59 -2.92 18.53
CA GLU A 257 16.25 -4.13 18.08
C GLU A 257 17.24 -3.78 16.98
N GLU A 258 18.53 -4.00 17.25
CA GLU A 258 19.63 -3.70 16.34
C GLU A 258 19.88 -4.84 15.34
N ASN A 259 20.44 -4.51 14.17
CA ASN A 259 20.81 -5.47 13.12
C ASN A 259 19.67 -6.40 12.64
N TRP A 260 18.42 -5.93 12.74
CA TRP A 260 17.26 -6.64 12.22
C TRP A 260 17.24 -6.66 10.68
N LEU A 261 17.66 -5.56 10.07
CA LEU A 261 17.91 -5.48 8.63
C LEU A 261 19.35 -5.93 8.33
N ASP A 262 19.57 -6.49 7.15
CA ASP A 262 20.93 -6.74 6.66
C ASP A 262 21.58 -5.46 6.09
N GLU A 263 22.75 -5.59 5.47
CA GLU A 263 23.50 -4.46 4.90
C GLU A 263 22.83 -3.81 3.68
N ASP A 264 21.88 -4.48 3.03
CA ASP A 264 21.10 -3.92 1.93
C ASP A 264 19.94 -3.07 2.48
N VAL A 265 20.29 -1.96 3.14
CA VAL A 265 19.30 -1.12 3.81
C VAL A 265 18.41 -0.37 2.80
N LYS A 266 18.84 -0.24 1.54
CA LYS A 266 18.01 0.32 0.46
C LYS A 266 16.78 -0.54 0.15
N ALA A 267 16.85 -1.84 0.45
CA ALA A 267 15.71 -2.74 0.34
C ALA A 267 14.60 -2.50 1.38
N THR A 268 14.82 -1.70 2.43
CA THR A 268 13.81 -1.44 3.47
C THR A 268 12.49 -0.92 2.92
N ASN A 269 12.53 -0.07 1.89
CA ASN A 269 11.34 0.46 1.24
C ASN A 269 10.47 -0.61 0.58
N SER A 270 11.02 -1.81 0.34
CA SER A 270 10.34 -2.98 -0.20
C SER A 270 9.89 -4.00 0.83
N CYS A 271 10.14 -3.79 2.12
CA CYS A 271 9.69 -4.71 3.17
C CYS A 271 8.16 -4.78 3.19
N VAL A 272 7.63 -5.99 3.11
CA VAL A 272 6.20 -6.31 3.16
C VAL A 272 5.97 -7.47 4.10
N ALA A 273 4.94 -7.38 4.93
CA ALA A 273 4.58 -8.44 5.86
C ALA A 273 3.28 -9.12 5.43
N VAL A 274 3.24 -10.45 5.53
CA VAL A 274 2.06 -11.27 5.27
C VAL A 274 2.16 -12.54 6.11
N ASP A 275 1.06 -12.91 6.77
CA ASP A 275 0.95 -14.15 7.54
C ASP A 275 2.11 -14.40 8.53
N GLY A 276 2.54 -13.33 9.22
CA GLY A 276 3.63 -13.39 10.22
C GLY A 276 5.04 -13.50 9.63
N LYS A 277 5.18 -13.51 8.30
CA LYS A 277 6.47 -13.47 7.60
C LYS A 277 6.73 -12.07 7.05
N VAL A 278 8.01 -11.70 6.95
CA VAL A 278 8.43 -10.46 6.26
C VAL A 278 9.25 -10.82 5.04
N TYR A 279 8.89 -10.25 3.90
CA TYR A 279 9.61 -10.37 2.64
C TYR A 279 10.19 -9.01 2.24
N LYS A 280 11.28 -9.04 1.48
CA LYS A 280 11.86 -7.85 0.86
C LYS A 280 12.54 -8.20 -0.46
N LEU A 281 12.81 -7.18 -1.27
CA LEU A 281 13.76 -7.27 -2.36
C LEU A 281 15.18 -7.34 -1.79
N LYS A 282 16.08 -8.10 -2.42
CA LYS A 282 17.49 -8.16 -2.04
C LYS A 282 18.34 -7.96 -3.29
N GLU A 283 19.24 -6.98 -3.24
CA GLU A 283 20.17 -6.60 -4.31
C GLU A 283 19.48 -6.29 -5.65
N GLY A 284 18.20 -5.89 -5.59
CA GLY A 284 17.35 -5.65 -6.78
C GLY A 284 17.08 -6.91 -7.63
N ARG A 285 17.45 -8.11 -7.16
CA ARG A 285 17.43 -9.34 -7.94
C ARG A 285 16.62 -10.47 -7.31
N TYR A 286 16.57 -10.51 -5.99
CA TYR A 286 15.98 -11.63 -5.26
C TYR A 286 14.83 -11.18 -4.39
N VAL A 287 13.91 -12.10 -4.10
CA VAL A 287 13.01 -11.98 -2.97
C VAL A 287 13.61 -12.76 -1.81
N ALA A 288 13.72 -12.13 -0.65
CA ALA A 288 14.19 -12.76 0.58
C ALA A 288 13.09 -12.71 1.64
N VAL A 289 13.00 -13.76 2.45
CA VAL A 289 12.11 -13.84 3.62
C VAL A 289 12.95 -13.78 4.90
N ARG A 290 12.42 -13.16 5.95
CA ARG A 290 13.01 -13.20 7.29
C ARG A 290 12.61 -14.48 8.01
N GLU A 291 13.60 -15.27 8.42
CA GLU A 291 13.45 -16.48 9.21
C GLU A 291 14.33 -16.38 10.46
N GLY A 292 13.70 -16.24 11.63
CA GLY A 292 14.39 -15.86 12.85
C GLY A 292 15.14 -14.53 12.65
N ASP A 293 16.45 -14.57 12.86
CA ASP A 293 17.31 -13.38 12.74
C ASP A 293 17.95 -13.21 11.36
N ALA A 294 17.71 -14.14 10.43
CA ALA A 294 18.37 -14.18 9.13
C ALA A 294 17.42 -13.90 7.95
N TRP A 295 18.00 -13.41 6.85
CA TRP A 295 17.31 -13.23 5.58
C TRP A 295 17.68 -14.33 4.60
N ARG A 296 16.72 -15.18 4.24
CA ARG A 296 16.91 -16.29 3.29
C ARG A 296 16.31 -15.93 1.93
N VAL A 297 17.08 -16.11 0.86
CA VAL A 297 16.57 -15.96 -0.51
C VAL A 297 15.57 -17.08 -0.80
N VAL A 298 14.39 -16.70 -1.30
CA VAL A 298 13.30 -17.63 -1.65
C VAL A 298 13.04 -17.70 -3.14
N ALA A 299 13.38 -16.65 -3.89
CA ALA A 299 13.17 -16.60 -5.33
C ALA A 299 14.11 -15.60 -6.01
N GLU A 300 14.45 -15.87 -7.26
CA GLU A 300 15.02 -14.88 -8.17
C GLU A 300 13.89 -14.22 -8.95
N ILE A 301 13.93 -12.89 -9.05
CA ILE A 301 12.95 -12.09 -9.77
C ILE A 301 13.17 -12.27 -11.29
N PRO A 302 12.11 -12.41 -12.11
CA PRO A 302 12.22 -12.44 -13.56
C PRO A 302 13.03 -11.25 -14.10
N ALA A 303 13.89 -11.49 -15.09
CA ALA A 303 14.91 -10.52 -15.53
C ALA A 303 14.34 -9.18 -16.02
N ASP A 304 13.19 -9.23 -16.69
CA ASP A 304 12.44 -8.08 -17.21
C ASP A 304 11.75 -7.25 -16.12
N ALA A 305 11.63 -7.77 -14.90
CA ALA A 305 11.00 -7.09 -13.75
C ALA A 305 12.01 -6.48 -12.74
N ARG A 306 13.32 -6.60 -12.97
CA ARG A 306 14.38 -6.20 -12.00
C ARG A 306 14.67 -4.71 -11.93
N MET A 307 14.15 -3.94 -12.88
CA MET A 307 14.31 -2.48 -12.89
C MET A 307 13.16 -1.82 -12.15
N THR A 308 13.46 -0.79 -11.35
CA THR A 308 12.45 0.02 -10.64
C THR A 308 11.40 -0.79 -9.87
N THR A 309 11.83 -1.94 -9.32
CA THR A 309 10.94 -2.96 -8.78
C THR A 309 10.23 -2.50 -7.51
N ARG A 310 8.95 -2.85 -7.42
CA ARG A 310 8.10 -2.75 -6.22
C ARG A 310 7.63 -4.13 -5.83
N LEU A 311 7.57 -4.36 -4.52
CA LEU A 311 7.07 -5.58 -3.91
C LEU A 311 5.86 -5.23 -3.04
N VAL A 312 4.80 -6.01 -3.14
CA VAL A 312 3.58 -5.90 -2.33
C VAL A 312 3.01 -7.29 -2.08
N THR A 313 2.30 -7.50 -0.98
CA THR A 313 1.57 -8.75 -0.75
C THR A 313 0.21 -8.73 -1.46
N ALA A 314 -0.24 -9.88 -1.96
CA ALA A 314 -1.58 -10.10 -2.49
C ALA A 314 -2.43 -11.04 -1.60
N GLY A 315 -2.06 -11.17 -0.32
CA GLY A 315 -2.66 -12.13 0.61
C GLY A 315 -2.42 -13.59 0.22
N ASN A 316 -2.86 -14.53 1.06
CA ASN A 316 -2.85 -15.97 0.79
C ASN A 316 -1.48 -16.49 0.30
N ASN A 317 -0.38 -16.10 0.97
CA ASN A 317 1.00 -16.41 0.57
C ASN A 317 1.40 -16.00 -0.87
N ARG A 318 0.77 -14.95 -1.42
CA ARG A 318 1.13 -14.39 -2.72
C ARG A 318 1.85 -13.06 -2.56
N LEU A 319 2.86 -12.88 -3.41
CA LEU A 319 3.58 -11.63 -3.57
C LEU A 319 3.35 -11.12 -4.98
N VAL A 320 3.30 -9.81 -5.15
CA VAL A 320 3.25 -9.16 -6.45
C VAL A 320 4.49 -8.31 -6.61
N VAL A 321 5.17 -8.53 -7.72
CA VAL A 321 6.32 -7.76 -8.16
C VAL A 321 5.90 -6.95 -9.38
N ILE A 322 5.99 -5.64 -9.30
CA ILE A 322 5.79 -4.74 -10.45
C ILE A 322 7.11 -4.04 -10.70
N GLY A 323 7.65 -4.20 -11.90
CA GLY A 323 8.94 -3.64 -12.28
C GLY A 323 9.08 -3.57 -13.78
N GLY A 324 10.26 -3.23 -14.26
CA GLY A 324 10.45 -2.78 -15.64
C GLY A 324 10.01 -1.32 -15.81
N GLY A 325 10.48 -0.65 -16.85
CA GLY A 325 10.28 0.80 -17.04
C GLY A 325 11.57 1.64 -17.01
N GLY A 326 12.58 1.22 -17.77
CA GLY A 326 13.83 1.97 -17.98
C GLY A 326 14.68 1.34 -19.10
N HIS A 327 15.43 2.15 -19.85
CA HIS A 327 16.34 1.70 -20.93
C HIS A 327 15.69 0.76 -21.98
N GLY A 328 14.44 1.00 -22.36
CA GLY A 328 13.76 0.21 -23.40
C GLY A 328 13.09 -1.09 -22.92
N VAL A 329 13.10 -1.39 -21.61
CA VAL A 329 12.37 -2.54 -21.03
C VAL A 329 10.96 -2.12 -20.64
N LEU A 330 9.96 -2.83 -21.16
CA LEU A 330 8.55 -2.62 -20.84
C LEU A 330 8.24 -3.03 -19.40
N PRO A 331 7.41 -2.27 -18.66
CA PRO A 331 6.98 -2.68 -17.33
C PRO A 331 6.13 -3.95 -17.41
N VAL A 332 6.31 -4.79 -16.39
CA VAL A 332 5.70 -6.10 -16.24
C VAL A 332 5.26 -6.29 -14.80
N ALA A 333 4.12 -6.96 -14.62
CA ALA A 333 3.65 -7.38 -13.31
C ALA A 333 3.77 -8.90 -13.19
N TYR A 334 4.25 -9.36 -12.06
CA TYR A 334 4.41 -10.77 -11.75
C TYR A 334 3.72 -11.10 -10.44
N VAL A 335 2.92 -12.16 -10.44
CA VAL A 335 2.36 -12.75 -9.22
C VAL A 335 3.20 -13.96 -8.86
N ALA A 336 3.84 -13.90 -7.70
CA ALA A 336 4.57 -15.01 -7.11
C ALA A 336 3.65 -15.77 -6.15
N THR A 337 3.57 -17.08 -6.30
CA THR A 337 2.84 -17.95 -5.37
C THR A 337 3.82 -18.96 -4.77
N GLU A 338 3.84 -19.09 -3.45
CA GLU A 338 4.64 -20.11 -2.76
C GLU A 338 3.90 -21.46 -2.78
N GLU A 339 4.43 -22.45 -3.51
CA GLU A 339 3.92 -23.82 -3.51
C GLU A 339 4.73 -24.69 -2.53
N ALA A 340 4.01 -25.39 -1.64
CA ALA A 340 4.63 -26.28 -0.66
C ALA A 340 5.56 -27.31 -1.34
N GLY A 341 6.84 -27.29 -0.95
CA GLY A 341 7.87 -28.20 -1.48
C GLY A 341 8.40 -27.88 -2.87
N LYS A 342 7.90 -26.83 -3.54
CA LYS A 342 8.32 -26.45 -4.91
C LYS A 342 8.91 -25.04 -5.04
N GLY A 343 8.85 -24.24 -3.98
CA GLY A 343 9.33 -22.86 -4.01
C GLY A 343 8.31 -21.91 -4.66
N MET A 344 8.77 -20.71 -5.07
CA MET A 344 7.90 -19.72 -5.69
C MET A 344 7.76 -19.93 -7.20
N THR A 345 6.53 -19.93 -7.70
CA THR A 345 6.19 -19.90 -9.12
C THR A 345 5.73 -18.50 -9.53
N TRP A 346 6.02 -18.11 -10.76
CA TRP A 346 5.77 -16.74 -11.26
C TRP A 346 4.76 -16.74 -12.41
N GLN A 347 3.65 -16.03 -12.24
CA GLN A 347 2.69 -15.74 -13.30
C GLN A 347 2.91 -14.33 -13.83
N ARG A 348 3.11 -14.20 -15.15
CA ARG A 348 3.37 -12.92 -15.83
C ARG A 348 2.06 -12.26 -16.27
N TRP A 349 1.99 -10.94 -16.10
CA TRP A 349 0.97 -10.06 -16.65
C TRP A 349 1.63 -8.88 -17.37
N ASP A 350 1.20 -8.61 -18.60
CA ASP A 350 1.61 -7.41 -19.32
C ASP A 350 0.96 -6.17 -18.71
N VAL A 351 1.73 -5.08 -18.61
CA VAL A 351 1.23 -3.80 -18.13
C VAL A 351 0.77 -2.98 -19.35
N PRO A 352 -0.48 -2.50 -19.41
CA PRO A 352 -0.93 -1.64 -20.51
C PRO A 352 -0.21 -0.28 -20.49
N MET A 353 -0.06 0.36 -21.66
CA MET A 353 0.71 1.60 -21.83
C MET A 353 0.32 2.72 -20.86
N ASP A 354 -0.98 2.86 -20.56
CA ASP A 354 -1.50 3.88 -19.66
C ASP A 354 -0.98 3.74 -18.21
N TYR A 355 -0.42 2.57 -17.86
CA TYR A 355 0.09 2.22 -16.54
C TYR A 355 1.61 2.01 -16.54
N TRP A 356 2.35 2.67 -17.44
CA TRP A 356 3.82 2.54 -17.52
C TRP A 356 4.60 3.52 -16.65
N GLY A 357 3.93 4.43 -15.95
CA GLY A 357 4.59 5.43 -15.13
C GLY A 357 5.20 4.88 -13.83
N HIS A 358 6.02 5.73 -13.20
CA HIS A 358 6.71 5.43 -11.96
C HIS A 358 5.71 5.19 -10.82
N ILE A 359 5.95 4.15 -10.01
CA ILE A 359 5.18 3.84 -8.81
C ILE A 359 5.91 4.39 -7.59
N GLN A 360 5.36 5.41 -6.94
CA GLN A 360 5.95 5.99 -5.73
C GLN A 360 5.47 5.33 -4.44
N GLY A 361 4.27 4.73 -4.46
CA GLY A 361 3.69 4.05 -3.31
C GLY A 361 2.80 2.91 -3.78
N ILE A 362 2.78 1.82 -3.03
CA ILE A 362 2.00 0.61 -3.34
C ILE A 362 1.47 -0.02 -2.06
N CYS A 363 0.25 -0.51 -2.11
CA CYS A 363 -0.39 -1.29 -1.05
C CYS A 363 -1.37 -2.29 -1.69
N SER A 364 -2.01 -3.11 -0.86
CA SER A 364 -3.02 -4.05 -1.33
C SER A 364 -4.25 -4.04 -0.43
N MET A 365 -5.35 -4.52 -1.00
CA MET A 365 -6.63 -4.68 -0.33
C MET A 365 -7.30 -5.95 -0.82
N GLU A 366 -8.18 -6.50 0.01
CA GLU A 366 -9.07 -7.59 -0.35
C GLU A 366 -10.51 -7.11 -0.14
N LEU A 367 -11.36 -7.21 -1.17
CA LEU A 367 -12.69 -6.58 -1.26
C LEU A 367 -13.85 -7.55 -1.47
#